data_AF-A0A917V3G7-F1
#
_entry.id   AF-A0A917V3G7-F1
#
_cell.length_a   1.000
_cell.length_b   1.000
_cell.length_c   1.000
_cell.angle_alpha   90.00
_cell.angle_beta   90.00
_cell.angle_gamma   90.00
#
_symmetry.space_group_name_H-M   'P 1'
#
loop_
_entity.id
_entity.type
_entity.pdbx_description
1 polymer ?
#
loop_
_entity_poly.entity_id
_entity_poly.type
_entity_poly.pdbx_seq_one_letter_code
_entity_poly.pdbx_strand_id
1 'polypeptide(L)'
;MYWDPTRFVWEESAGTPLIGSERTVLAEPATYLRGEWANRDWRNVPGPFYGAFTDSCWVGRLVAPDHIVYENDRGSEVVFRQPRNPIETRRVLAAAVNDPYQCYACDGDSHWTVSLIREWWADRSRVAEWIEEQYAAWSVLPRDQERDAAFGLRAYGGYLSGGLEAALREYAFWVDNGRAADPGELLPTIV
;
A
#
# COMPACT_ATOMS: atom_id res chain seq x y z
N MET A 1 11.53 12.66 -3.17
CA MET A 1 10.73 12.96 -4.36
C MET A 1 9.67 11.88 -4.53
N TYR A 2 8.41 12.29 -4.50
CA TYR A 2 7.24 11.46 -4.82
C TYR A 2 7.27 10.98 -6.28
N TRP A 3 6.81 9.75 -6.50
CA TRP A 3 6.56 9.16 -7.81
C TRP A 3 5.07 8.90 -7.94
N ASP A 4 4.43 9.50 -8.93
CA ASP A 4 3.01 9.28 -9.22
C ASP A 4 2.85 7.98 -10.03
N PRO A 5 2.23 6.92 -9.46
CA PRO A 5 2.03 5.68 -10.17
C PRO A 5 0.79 5.69 -11.07
N THR A 6 -0.13 6.65 -10.91
CA THR A 6 -1.47 6.61 -11.53
C THR A 6 -1.38 6.59 -13.05
N ARG A 7 -0.52 7.41 -13.64
CA ARG A 7 -0.27 7.40 -15.08
C ARG A 7 0.18 6.03 -15.58
N PHE A 8 1.18 5.46 -14.92
CA PHE A 8 1.68 4.13 -15.30
C PHE A 8 0.58 3.07 -15.18
N VAL A 9 -0.24 3.12 -14.12
CA VAL A 9 -1.36 2.19 -13.92
C VAL A 9 -2.33 2.29 -15.09
N TRP A 10 -2.86 3.48 -15.37
CA TRP A 10 -3.99 3.64 -16.28
C TRP A 10 -3.60 3.70 -17.77
N GLU A 11 -2.38 4.11 -18.10
CA GLU A 11 -1.95 4.29 -19.50
C GLU A 11 -0.98 3.20 -19.98
N GLU A 12 -0.18 2.62 -19.08
CA GLU A 12 0.99 1.82 -19.48
C GLU A 12 0.99 0.37 -18.97
N SER A 13 0.18 0.04 -17.97
CA SER A 13 0.28 -1.26 -17.30
C SER A 13 -0.43 -2.39 -18.08
N ALA A 14 -1.52 -2.08 -18.78
CA ALA A 14 -2.29 -3.05 -19.54
C ALA A 14 -1.43 -3.73 -20.62
N GLY A 15 -1.54 -5.05 -20.73
CA GLY A 15 -0.74 -5.85 -21.67
C GLY A 15 0.72 -6.07 -21.25
N THR A 16 1.18 -5.51 -20.12
CA THR A 16 2.52 -5.81 -19.59
C THR A 16 2.54 -7.14 -18.83
N PRO A 17 3.67 -7.86 -18.79
CA PRO A 17 3.75 -9.16 -18.10
C PRO A 17 3.39 -9.06 -16.61
N LEU A 18 2.58 -10.00 -16.14
CA LEU A 18 2.26 -10.17 -14.73
C LEU A 18 3.50 -10.71 -14.00
N ILE A 19 3.92 -10.06 -12.91
CA ILE A 19 5.02 -10.56 -12.10
C ILE A 19 4.64 -11.92 -11.51
N GLY A 20 5.54 -12.90 -11.67
CA GLY A 20 5.31 -14.29 -11.24
C GLY A 20 4.60 -15.16 -12.27
N SER A 21 4.28 -14.65 -13.46
CA SER A 21 3.68 -15.44 -14.55
C SER A 21 4.24 -15.07 -15.92
N GLU A 22 4.89 -16.02 -16.59
CA GLU A 22 5.47 -15.79 -17.93
C GLU A 22 4.44 -15.79 -19.06
N ARG A 23 3.22 -16.24 -18.79
CA ARG A 23 2.16 -16.42 -19.81
C ARG A 23 0.96 -15.48 -19.63
N THR A 24 0.96 -14.71 -18.56
CA THR A 24 -0.17 -13.83 -18.21
C THR A 24 0.28 -12.39 -18.28
N VAL A 25 -0.56 -11.54 -18.86
CA VAL A 25 -0.38 -10.09 -18.87
C VAL A 25 -1.42 -9.44 -17.97
N LEU A 26 -1.11 -8.25 -17.48
CA LEU A 26 -2.09 -7.43 -16.76
C LEU A 26 -3.23 -7.05 -17.70
N ALA A 27 -4.46 -7.29 -17.24
CA ALA A 27 -5.67 -6.80 -17.90
C ALA A 27 -5.82 -5.27 -17.72
N GLU A 28 -6.90 -4.71 -18.23
CA GLU A 28 -7.28 -3.33 -17.95
C GLU A 28 -7.45 -3.11 -16.44
N PRO A 29 -6.79 -2.11 -15.82
CA PRO A 29 -6.80 -1.96 -14.37
C PRO A 29 -8.20 -1.83 -13.75
N ALA A 30 -9.15 -1.21 -14.46
CA ALA A 30 -10.54 -1.08 -14.02
C ALA A 30 -11.24 -2.43 -13.78
N THR A 31 -10.71 -3.54 -14.30
CA THR A 31 -11.28 -4.88 -14.10
C THR A 31 -10.90 -5.51 -12.76
N TYR A 32 -9.81 -5.05 -12.13
CA TYR A 32 -9.30 -5.61 -10.87
C TYR A 32 -8.99 -4.58 -9.77
N LEU A 33 -9.02 -3.28 -10.07
CA LEU A 33 -8.93 -2.19 -9.10
C LEU A 33 -10.33 -1.63 -8.81
N ARG A 34 -11.14 -2.38 -8.05
CA ARG A 34 -12.55 -2.05 -7.77
C ARG A 34 -12.82 -1.75 -6.30
N GLY A 35 -11.77 -1.58 -5.50
CA GLY A 35 -11.90 -1.14 -4.11
C GLY A 35 -12.63 0.21 -4.02
N GLU A 36 -13.41 0.37 -2.96
CA GLU A 36 -14.14 1.62 -2.70
C GLU A 36 -13.51 2.35 -1.52
N TRP A 37 -13.31 3.66 -1.66
CA TRP A 37 -12.71 4.51 -0.64
C TRP A 37 -13.41 4.44 0.74
N ALA A 38 -14.74 4.31 0.73
CA ALA A 38 -15.55 4.17 1.94
C ALA A 38 -15.23 2.88 2.73
N ASN A 39 -14.67 1.87 2.06
CA ASN A 39 -14.33 0.56 2.61
C ASN A 39 -12.83 0.40 2.85
N ARG A 40 -12.01 1.44 2.63
CA ARG A 40 -10.56 1.37 2.81
C ARG A 40 -10.20 0.91 4.22
N ASP A 41 -9.19 0.05 4.30
CA ASP A 41 -8.64 -0.34 5.60
C ASP A 41 -7.90 0.86 6.23
N TRP A 42 -8.17 1.14 7.49
CA TRP A 42 -7.56 2.26 8.23
C TRP A 42 -6.05 2.09 8.41
N ARG A 43 -5.53 0.86 8.27
CA ARG A 43 -4.10 0.52 8.33
C ARG A 43 -3.37 0.80 7.03
N ASN A 44 -4.05 1.11 5.93
CA ASN A 44 -3.35 1.50 4.71
C ASN A 44 -2.56 2.79 4.95
N VAL A 45 -1.32 2.83 4.50
CA VAL A 45 -0.54 4.06 4.48
C VAL A 45 -1.12 5.01 3.43
N PRO A 46 -1.34 6.30 3.76
CA PRO A 46 -1.82 7.28 2.79
C PRO A 46 -1.02 7.29 1.49
N GLY A 47 -1.73 7.36 0.38
CA GLY A 47 -1.18 7.19 -0.96
C GLY A 47 -2.23 6.77 -1.99
N PRO A 48 -1.81 6.64 -3.25
CA PRO A 48 -2.70 6.26 -4.36
C PRO A 48 -3.30 4.87 -4.18
N PHE A 49 -2.51 3.90 -3.70
CA PHE A 49 -2.98 2.53 -3.52
C PHE A 49 -3.50 2.26 -2.11
N TYR A 50 -4.60 1.51 -2.02
CA TYR A 50 -5.12 0.97 -0.77
C TYR A 50 -5.91 -0.32 -1.00
N GLY A 51 -5.98 -1.17 0.03
CA GLY A 51 -6.92 -2.28 0.10
C GLY A 51 -8.25 -1.86 0.76
N ALA A 52 -9.38 -2.36 0.25
CA ALA A 52 -10.71 -2.04 0.74
C ALA A 52 -11.62 -3.28 0.81
N PHE A 53 -11.52 -4.06 1.89
CA PHE A 53 -12.11 -5.40 2.04
C PHE A 53 -11.61 -6.43 1.02
N THR A 54 -10.30 -6.45 0.81
CA THR A 54 -9.62 -7.50 0.04
C THR A 54 -9.73 -8.85 0.75
N ASP A 55 -9.59 -9.96 0.01
CA ASP A 55 -9.29 -11.26 0.60
C ASP A 55 -7.83 -11.58 0.30
N SER A 56 -7.04 -11.77 1.36
CA SER A 56 -5.62 -12.01 1.20
C SER A 56 -5.34 -13.31 0.50
N CYS A 57 -6.11 -14.38 0.76
CA CYS A 57 -5.79 -15.75 0.37
C CYS A 57 -4.29 -16.12 0.56
N TRP A 58 -3.56 -15.37 1.40
CA TRP A 58 -2.10 -15.37 1.53
C TRP A 58 -1.31 -15.20 0.22
N VAL A 59 -1.78 -14.38 -0.73
CA VAL A 59 -1.16 -14.20 -2.06
C VAL A 59 -0.42 -12.88 -2.26
N GLY A 60 -0.90 -11.74 -1.74
CA GLY A 60 -0.35 -10.42 -2.07
C GLY A 60 1.13 -10.24 -1.69
N ARG A 61 1.54 -10.73 -0.52
CA ARG A 61 2.95 -10.72 -0.09
C ARG A 61 3.86 -11.61 -0.92
N LEU A 62 3.35 -12.66 -1.57
CA LEU A 62 4.18 -13.54 -2.41
C LEU A 62 4.77 -12.79 -3.61
N VAL A 63 4.07 -11.75 -4.08
CA VAL A 63 4.47 -10.95 -5.25
C VAL A 63 4.89 -9.52 -4.90
N ALA A 64 4.42 -9.00 -3.75
CA ALA A 64 4.69 -7.64 -3.28
C ALA A 64 5.05 -7.56 -1.77
N PRO A 65 6.07 -8.31 -1.30
CA PRO A 65 6.38 -8.42 0.14
C PRO A 65 6.81 -7.10 0.79
N ASP A 66 7.35 -6.18 -0.01
CA ASP A 66 7.82 -4.85 0.40
C ASP A 66 6.70 -3.79 0.48
N HIS A 67 5.49 -4.15 0.06
CA HIS A 67 4.34 -3.23 -0.06
C HIS A 67 3.10 -3.69 0.70
N ILE A 68 2.91 -5.00 0.84
CA ILE A 68 1.69 -5.58 1.39
C ILE A 68 1.97 -6.22 2.75
N VAL A 69 1.06 -6.05 3.71
CA VAL A 69 0.96 -6.89 4.91
C VAL A 69 -0.43 -7.49 4.99
N TYR A 70 -0.56 -8.59 5.71
CA TYR A 70 -1.86 -9.19 5.99
C TYR A 70 -2.40 -8.66 7.30
N GLU A 71 -3.72 -8.63 7.40
CA GLU A 71 -4.43 -8.38 8.64
C GLU A 71 -5.33 -9.58 8.97
N ASN A 72 -5.59 -9.79 10.26
CA ASN A 72 -6.21 -11.02 10.74
C ASN A 72 -7.69 -10.87 11.14
N ASP A 73 -8.24 -9.66 11.16
CA ASP A 73 -9.63 -9.44 11.57
C ASP A 73 -10.60 -9.96 10.50
N ARG A 74 -10.22 -9.83 9.23
CA ARG A 74 -11.01 -10.27 8.06
C ARG A 74 -10.21 -11.08 7.05
N GLY A 75 -8.90 -11.22 7.28
CA GLY A 75 -8.00 -11.88 6.34
C GLY A 75 -7.70 -11.01 5.12
N SER A 76 -7.77 -9.68 5.25
CA SER A 76 -7.50 -8.72 4.19
C SER A 76 -6.01 -8.38 4.04
N GLU A 77 -5.72 -7.60 3.01
CA GLU A 77 -4.40 -7.08 2.65
C GLU A 77 -4.35 -5.56 2.82
N VAL A 78 -3.23 -5.08 3.35
CA VAL A 78 -2.97 -3.67 3.65
C VAL A 78 -1.76 -3.20 2.87
N VAL A 79 -1.89 -2.07 2.16
CA VAL A 79 -0.78 -1.40 1.49
C VAL A 79 -0.04 -0.54 2.53
N PHE A 80 1.07 -1.06 3.05
CA PHE A 80 1.86 -0.36 4.06
C PHE A 80 2.97 0.52 3.46
N ARG A 81 3.26 0.34 2.16
CA ARG A 81 4.26 1.14 1.47
C ARG A 81 3.87 1.37 0.02
N GLN A 82 3.76 2.63 -0.37
CA GLN A 82 3.43 3.02 -1.74
C GLN A 82 4.60 2.71 -2.70
N PRO A 83 4.32 2.27 -3.95
CA PRO A 83 5.35 1.99 -4.94
C PRO A 83 6.02 3.28 -5.44
N ARG A 84 7.32 3.23 -5.72
CA ARG A 84 8.13 4.42 -6.09
C ARG A 84 8.70 4.37 -7.50
N ASN A 85 8.38 3.33 -8.26
CA ASN A 85 8.84 3.15 -9.64
C ASN A 85 7.95 2.12 -10.35
N PRO A 86 8.02 2.00 -11.69
CA PRO A 86 7.20 1.06 -12.45
C PRO A 86 7.32 -0.41 -12.02
N ILE A 87 8.48 -0.86 -11.54
CA ILE A 87 8.68 -2.25 -11.11
C ILE A 87 7.92 -2.52 -9.82
N GLU A 88 8.04 -1.62 -8.83
CA GLU A 88 7.28 -1.67 -7.58
C GLU A 88 5.77 -1.59 -7.87
N THR A 89 5.34 -0.70 -8.78
CA THR A 89 3.92 -0.59 -9.15
C THR A 89 3.39 -1.89 -9.75
N ARG A 90 4.14 -2.55 -10.65
CA ARG A 90 3.75 -3.86 -11.18
C ARG A 90 3.61 -4.93 -10.10
N ARG A 91 4.40 -4.88 -9.03
CA ARG A 91 4.25 -5.82 -7.89
C ARG A 91 2.93 -5.61 -7.18
N VAL A 92 2.57 -4.36 -6.88
CA VAL A 92 1.29 -4.02 -6.25
C VAL A 92 0.11 -4.39 -7.15
N LEU A 93 0.20 -4.13 -8.47
CA LEU A 93 -0.82 -4.57 -9.42
C LEU A 93 -0.92 -6.10 -9.50
N ALA A 94 0.20 -6.82 -9.40
CA ALA A 94 0.18 -8.27 -9.32
C ALA A 94 -0.55 -8.77 -8.07
N ALA A 95 -0.36 -8.12 -6.91
CA ALA A 95 -1.14 -8.43 -5.71
C ALA A 95 -2.64 -8.19 -5.95
N ALA A 96 -3.00 -7.04 -6.52
CA ALA A 96 -4.39 -6.69 -6.83
C ALA A 96 -5.08 -7.66 -7.80
N VAL A 97 -4.36 -8.19 -8.80
CA VAL A 97 -4.89 -9.20 -9.73
C VAL A 97 -5.15 -10.54 -9.03
N ASN A 98 -4.36 -10.87 -8.00
CA ASN A 98 -4.51 -12.12 -7.26
C ASN A 98 -5.53 -12.02 -6.11
N ASP A 99 -6.00 -10.83 -5.75
CA ASP A 99 -7.10 -10.64 -4.80
C ASP A 99 -8.42 -11.17 -5.40
N PRO A 100 -9.03 -12.21 -4.82
CA PRO A 100 -10.28 -12.79 -5.32
C PRO A 100 -11.45 -11.80 -5.35
N TYR A 101 -11.46 -10.80 -4.47
CA TYR A 101 -12.51 -9.78 -4.44
C TYR A 101 -12.20 -8.58 -5.33
N GLN A 102 -10.96 -8.42 -5.77
CA GLN A 102 -10.50 -7.31 -6.62
C GLN A 102 -10.80 -5.95 -5.99
N CYS A 103 -10.55 -5.87 -4.69
CA CYS A 103 -10.90 -4.80 -3.77
C CYS A 103 -9.71 -3.90 -3.42
N TYR A 104 -8.61 -4.02 -4.17
CA TYR A 104 -7.60 -2.97 -4.26
C TYR A 104 -8.13 -1.78 -5.07
N ALA A 105 -7.57 -0.62 -4.81
CA ALA A 105 -7.83 0.59 -5.59
C ALA A 105 -6.55 1.41 -5.80
N CYS A 106 -6.58 2.30 -6.79
CA CYS A 106 -5.51 3.24 -7.13
C CYS A 106 -6.07 4.65 -7.41
N ASP A 107 -7.10 5.04 -6.66
CA ASP A 107 -7.74 6.36 -6.75
C ASP A 107 -7.54 7.19 -5.47
N GLY A 108 -6.68 6.75 -4.55
CA GLY A 108 -6.45 7.41 -3.25
C GLY A 108 -6.04 8.88 -3.39
N ASP A 109 -5.32 9.21 -4.46
CA ASP A 109 -4.91 10.58 -4.81
C ASP A 109 -6.09 11.54 -5.03
N SER A 110 -7.28 11.02 -5.35
CA SER A 110 -8.51 11.83 -5.48
C SER A 110 -9.25 12.03 -4.15
N HIS A 111 -8.87 11.29 -3.10
CA HIS A 111 -9.58 11.28 -1.82
C HIS A 111 -8.75 11.83 -0.65
N TRP A 112 -7.44 11.59 -0.66
CA TRP A 112 -6.56 12.11 0.37
C TRP A 112 -6.51 13.64 0.31
N THR A 113 -6.47 14.23 1.49
CA THR A 113 -6.22 15.66 1.70
C THR A 113 -5.11 15.79 2.74
N VAL A 114 -4.44 16.94 2.78
CA VAL A 114 -3.41 17.21 3.81
C VAL A 114 -3.95 17.03 5.23
N SER A 115 -5.22 17.39 5.47
CA SER A 115 -5.87 17.18 6.77
C SER A 115 -6.06 15.70 7.10
N LEU A 116 -6.56 14.89 6.14
CA LEU A 116 -6.73 13.44 6.37
C LEU A 116 -5.38 12.73 6.57
N ILE A 117 -4.32 13.17 5.88
CA ILE A 117 -2.96 12.65 6.08
C ILE A 117 -2.47 12.98 7.50
N ARG A 118 -2.71 14.20 7.98
CA ARG A 118 -2.39 14.60 9.36
C ARG A 118 -3.16 13.79 10.39
N GLU A 119 -4.45 13.59 10.18
CA GLU A 119 -5.30 12.78 11.07
C GLU A 119 -4.78 11.34 11.15
N TRP A 120 -4.47 10.72 10.01
CA TRP A 120 -3.87 9.39 9.98
C TRP A 120 -2.52 9.34 10.71
N TRP A 121 -1.66 10.34 10.48
CA TRP A 121 -0.35 10.43 11.15
C TRP A 121 -0.48 10.63 12.66
N ALA A 122 -1.47 11.39 13.11
CA ALA A 122 -1.76 11.59 14.53
C ALA A 122 -2.23 10.28 15.19
N ASP A 123 -3.02 9.45 14.50
CA ASP A 123 -3.50 8.14 14.99
C ASP A 123 -2.50 6.98 14.76
N ARG A 124 -1.27 7.26 14.28
CA ARG A 124 -0.31 6.22 13.93
C ARG A 124 0.09 5.29 15.08
N SER A 125 -0.08 5.71 16.33
CA SER A 125 0.16 4.84 17.49
C SER A 125 -0.78 3.64 17.49
N ARG A 126 -2.02 3.81 17.02
CA ARG A 126 -2.98 2.71 16.85
C ARG A 126 -2.49 1.67 15.84
N VAL A 127 -1.85 2.12 14.76
CA VAL A 127 -1.21 1.22 13.78
C VAL A 127 -0.03 0.50 14.42
N ALA A 128 0.80 1.20 15.20
CA ALA A 128 1.93 0.60 15.89
C ALA A 128 1.50 -0.47 16.90
N GLU A 129 0.47 -0.21 17.70
CA GLU A 129 -0.12 -1.18 18.64
C GLU A 129 -0.62 -2.43 17.90
N TRP A 130 -1.37 -2.24 16.81
CA TRP A 130 -1.82 -3.36 15.97
C TRP A 130 -0.65 -4.18 15.40
N ILE A 131 0.42 -3.52 14.91
CA ILE A 131 1.61 -4.20 14.39
C ILE A 131 2.24 -5.10 15.46
N GLU A 132 2.43 -4.59 16.68
CA GLU A 132 3.05 -5.34 17.77
C GLU A 132 2.20 -6.54 18.19
N GLU A 133 0.89 -6.37 18.32
CA GLU A 133 -0.05 -7.44 18.65
C GLU A 133 -0.04 -8.56 17.60
N GLN A 134 -0.14 -8.21 16.32
CA GLN A 134 -0.15 -9.20 15.24
C GLN A 134 1.22 -9.87 15.07
N TYR A 135 2.31 -9.12 15.24
CA TYR A 135 3.66 -9.67 15.18
C TYR A 135 3.87 -10.72 16.28
N ALA A 136 3.45 -10.43 17.51
CA ALA A 136 3.52 -11.38 18.61
C ALA A 136 2.70 -12.65 18.33
N ALA A 137 1.53 -12.52 17.72
CA ALA A 137 0.68 -13.65 17.36
C ALA A 137 1.28 -14.55 16.28
N TRP A 138 1.86 -13.98 15.21
CA TRP A 138 2.35 -14.75 14.06
C TRP A 138 3.79 -15.23 14.17
N SER A 139 4.65 -14.51 14.91
CA SER A 139 6.08 -14.85 15.03
C SER A 139 6.37 -16.19 15.71
N VAL A 140 5.41 -16.70 16.49
CA VAL A 140 5.53 -17.98 17.22
C VAL A 140 4.91 -19.17 16.49
N LEU A 141 4.22 -18.92 15.36
CA LEU A 141 3.52 -19.98 14.63
C LEU A 141 4.47 -20.77 13.70
N PRO A 142 4.17 -22.06 13.45
CA PRO A 142 5.12 -22.95 12.78
C PRO A 142 5.12 -22.82 11.26
N ARG A 143 4.15 -22.16 10.61
CA ARG A 143 4.09 -22.11 9.14
C ARG A 143 5.00 -21.02 8.58
N ASP A 144 5.66 -21.31 7.45
CA ASP A 144 6.56 -20.36 6.78
C ASP A 144 5.84 -19.07 6.36
N GLN A 145 4.58 -19.18 5.89
CA GLN A 145 3.77 -18.03 5.48
C GLN A 145 3.47 -17.07 6.64
N GLU A 146 3.20 -17.61 7.83
CA GLU A 146 2.94 -16.81 9.04
C GLU A 146 4.21 -16.09 9.50
N ARG A 147 5.37 -16.76 9.43
CA ARG A 147 6.67 -16.12 9.68
C ARG A 147 6.98 -15.02 8.67
N ASP A 148 6.70 -15.24 7.38
CA ASP A 148 6.85 -14.20 6.36
C ASP A 148 5.95 -12.99 6.65
N ALA A 149 4.69 -13.22 7.00
CA ALA A 149 3.78 -12.14 7.37
C ALA A 149 4.27 -11.35 8.60
N ALA A 150 4.84 -12.03 9.59
CA ALA A 150 5.49 -11.39 10.73
C ALA A 150 6.72 -10.53 10.31
N PHE A 151 7.53 -10.98 9.35
CA PHE A 151 8.60 -10.14 8.78
C PHE A 151 8.05 -8.87 8.12
N GLY A 152 6.91 -8.99 7.43
CA GLY A 152 6.15 -7.87 6.89
C GLY A 152 5.76 -6.84 7.93
N LEU A 153 5.14 -7.28 9.02
CA LEU A 153 4.74 -6.42 10.13
C LEU A 153 5.95 -5.69 10.74
N ARG A 154 7.08 -6.38 10.91
CA ARG A 154 8.33 -5.76 11.38
C ARG A 154 8.84 -4.70 10.41
N ALA A 155 8.77 -4.96 9.10
CA ALA A 155 9.14 -3.97 8.07
C ALA A 155 8.21 -2.75 8.11
N TYR A 156 6.91 -2.97 8.33
CA TYR A 156 5.96 -1.87 8.50
C TYR A 156 6.27 -1.05 9.75
N GLY A 157 6.49 -1.68 10.90
CA GLY A 157 6.86 -0.98 12.14
C GLY A 157 8.13 -0.14 11.98
N GLY A 158 9.17 -0.69 11.34
CA GLY A 158 10.40 0.05 11.06
C GLY A 158 10.20 1.21 10.07
N TYR A 159 9.30 1.06 9.10
CA TYR A 159 8.95 2.16 8.21
C TYR A 159 8.17 3.26 8.94
N LEU A 160 7.18 2.88 9.73
CA LEU A 160 6.36 3.76 10.57
C LEU A 160 7.21 4.64 11.50
N SER A 161 8.25 4.07 12.11
CA SER A 161 9.11 4.78 13.08
C SER A 161 10.24 5.60 12.46
N GLY A 162 10.53 5.46 11.16
CA GLY A 162 11.74 6.06 10.56
C GLY A 162 11.52 6.73 9.21
N GLY A 163 10.94 6.01 8.25
CA GLY A 163 10.86 6.48 6.86
C GLY A 163 9.52 7.08 6.46
N LEU A 164 8.45 6.77 7.19
CA LEU A 164 7.09 7.07 6.75
C LEU A 164 6.78 8.56 6.83
N GLU A 165 7.26 9.28 7.85
CA GLU A 165 7.01 10.71 7.97
C GLU A 165 7.50 11.47 6.73
N ALA A 166 8.74 11.23 6.31
CA ALA A 166 9.32 11.88 5.14
C ALA A 166 8.53 11.57 3.86
N ALA A 167 8.09 10.32 3.69
CA ALA A 167 7.28 9.91 2.55
C ALA A 167 5.90 10.56 2.54
N LEU A 168 5.25 10.67 3.70
CA LEU A 168 3.94 11.33 3.82
C LEU A 168 4.04 12.84 3.61
N ARG A 169 5.15 13.47 3.97
CA ARG A 169 5.36 14.91 3.70
C ARG A 169 5.53 15.18 2.21
N GLU A 170 6.25 14.32 1.49
CA GLU A 170 6.35 14.35 0.03
C GLU A 170 4.98 14.13 -0.63
N TYR A 171 4.22 13.15 -0.13
CA TYR A 171 2.88 12.88 -0.64
C TYR A 171 1.90 14.02 -0.35
N ALA A 172 1.92 14.59 0.86
CA ALA A 172 1.10 15.74 1.23
C ALA A 172 1.40 16.96 0.34
N PHE A 173 2.67 17.18 -0.01
CA PHE A 173 3.02 18.22 -0.99
C PHE A 173 2.38 17.94 -2.35
N TRP A 174 2.47 16.70 -2.83
CA TRP A 174 1.86 16.30 -4.11
C TRP A 174 0.35 16.50 -4.11
N VAL A 175 -0.35 16.09 -3.05
CA VAL A 175 -1.81 16.25 -2.93
C VAL A 175 -2.23 17.72 -2.98
N ASP A 176 -1.45 18.61 -2.35
CA ASP A 176 -1.77 20.04 -2.28
C ASP A 176 -1.40 20.81 -3.57
N ASN A 177 -0.40 20.34 -4.32
CA ASN A 177 0.18 21.07 -5.45
C ASN A 177 -0.03 20.41 -6.82
N GLY A 178 -0.45 19.14 -6.88
CA GLY A 178 -0.58 18.36 -8.10
C GLY A 178 0.76 18.04 -8.79
N ARG A 179 1.89 18.17 -8.09
CA ARG A 179 3.24 17.87 -8.59
C ARG A 179 4.17 17.44 -7.47
N ALA A 180 5.25 16.72 -7.82
CA ALA A 180 6.33 16.46 -6.87
C ALA A 180 7.06 17.75 -6.47
N ALA A 181 7.60 17.76 -5.26
CA ALA A 181 8.45 18.85 -4.78
C ALA A 181 9.81 18.83 -5.49
N ASP A 182 10.30 20.01 -5.85
CA ASP A 182 11.66 20.20 -6.32
C ASP A 182 12.67 20.13 -5.16
N PRO A 183 13.94 19.79 -5.42
CA PRO A 183 14.97 19.78 -4.39
C PRO A 183 15.08 21.14 -3.66
N GLY A 184 14.85 21.12 -2.34
CA GLY A 184 14.93 22.30 -1.48
C GLY A 184 13.60 23.03 -1.24
N GLU A 185 12.51 22.61 -1.87
CA GLU A 185 11.18 23.12 -1.51
C GLU A 185 10.77 22.65 -0.11
N LEU A 186 10.03 23.52 0.58
CA LEU A 186 9.53 23.23 1.92
C LEU A 186 8.34 22.28 1.83
N LEU A 187 8.50 21.08 2.41
CA LEU A 187 7.43 20.10 2.50
C LEU A 187 6.48 20.43 3.67
N PRO A 188 5.15 20.22 3.52
CA PRO A 188 4.18 20.42 4.59
C PRO A 188 4.57 19.68 5.87
N THR A 189 4.26 20.29 7.02
CA THR A 189 4.30 19.61 8.31
C THR A 189 3.05 18.75 8.47
N ILE A 190 3.25 17.52 8.92
CA ILE A 190 2.17 16.55 9.19
C ILE A 190 2.00 16.21 10.68
N VAL A 191 2.82 16.81 11.55
CA VAL A 191 2.69 16.80 13.02
C VAL A 191 1.89 17.98 13.53
#